data_AF-A0A255ECW0-F1
#
_entry.id   AF-A0A255ECW0-F1
#
_cell.length_a   1.000
_cell.length_b   1.000
_cell.length_c   1.000
_cell.angle_alpha   90.00
_cell.angle_beta   90.00
_cell.angle_gamma   90.00
#
_symmetry.space_group_name_H-M   'P 1'
#
loop_
_entity.id
_entity.type
_entity.pdbx_description
1 polymer ?
#
loop_
_entity_poly.entity_id
_entity_poly.type
_entity_poly.pdbx_seq_one_letter_code
_entity_poly.pdbx_strand_id
1 'polypeptide(L)'
;MAHKYGPHHESVTAFLDEVRATPKEAWRPLMEGDTTVQERPAAVKATVGAMSAAVRGAVDKAGRDAFASIGLTNDDLDRRPRTNARDRVATAAIALAMGDKLAPEHREVLLRVFVDAGFTSVSGS
;
A
#
# COMPACT_ATOMS: atom_id res chain seq x y z
N MET A 1 1.93 17.62 18.30
CA MET A 1 0.74 17.45 17.45
C MET A 1 0.71 16.03 16.93
N ALA A 2 -0.42 15.33 16.97
CA ALA A 2 -0.53 14.01 16.34
C ALA A 2 -0.64 14.19 14.82
N HIS A 3 0.18 13.48 14.04
CA HIS A 3 0.09 13.51 12.58
C HIS A 3 -1.17 12.77 12.10
N LYS A 4 -1.77 13.21 10.99
CA LYS A 4 -3.01 12.63 10.43
C LYS A 4 -2.89 11.15 10.02
N TYR A 5 -1.67 10.66 9.82
CA TYR A 5 -1.38 9.24 9.51
C TYR A 5 -0.98 8.42 10.75
N GLY A 6 -1.04 9.01 11.95
CA GLY A 6 -0.64 8.33 13.19
C GLY A 6 0.87 8.38 13.44
N PRO A 7 1.38 7.55 14.36
CA PRO A 7 2.78 7.59 14.80
C PRO A 7 3.76 7.22 13.67
N HIS A 8 3.42 6.24 12.83
CA HIS A 8 4.25 5.74 11.72
C HIS A 8 4.13 6.57 10.43
N HIS A 9 3.81 7.86 10.56
CA HIS A 9 3.53 8.75 9.44
C HIS A 9 4.69 8.95 8.46
N GLU A 10 5.93 8.84 8.91
CA GLU A 10 7.11 8.99 8.05
C GLU A 10 7.18 7.87 7.01
N SER A 11 7.01 6.62 7.43
CA SER A 11 6.98 5.45 6.53
C SER A 11 5.82 5.54 5.53
N VAL A 12 4.63 5.97 6.01
CA VAL A 12 3.48 6.19 5.13
C VAL A 12 3.79 7.28 4.10
N THR A 13 4.39 8.39 4.50
CA THR A 13 4.69 9.50 3.59
C THR A 13 5.72 9.10 2.54
N ALA A 14 6.82 8.48 2.97
CA ALA A 14 7.86 7.98 2.07
C ALA A 14 7.30 6.98 1.05
N PHE A 15 6.46 6.04 1.49
CA PHE A 15 5.80 5.09 0.58
C PHE A 15 4.89 5.78 -0.44
N LEU A 16 4.07 6.73 0.00
CA LEU A 16 3.20 7.46 -0.92
C LEU A 16 3.99 8.29 -1.94
N ASP A 17 5.15 8.82 -1.55
CA ASP A 17 6.04 9.54 -2.46
C ASP A 17 6.72 8.60 -3.46
N GLU A 18 7.17 7.43 -3.04
CA GLU A 18 7.68 6.38 -3.94
C GLU A 18 6.59 5.92 -4.94
N VAL A 19 5.35 5.72 -4.48
CA VAL A 19 4.20 5.38 -5.35
C VAL A 19 4.00 6.46 -6.43
N ARG A 20 4.05 7.74 -6.06
CA ARG A 20 3.91 8.86 -7.01
C ARG A 20 5.08 8.95 -7.99
N ALA A 21 6.28 8.61 -7.53
CA ALA A 21 7.49 8.64 -8.35
C ALA A 21 7.65 7.40 -9.24
N THR A 22 6.87 6.33 -9.01
CA THR A 22 6.96 5.09 -9.77
C THR A 22 6.48 5.30 -11.21
N PRO A 23 7.34 5.04 -12.22
CA PRO A 23 6.97 5.19 -13.64
C PRO A 23 5.77 4.32 -14.01
N LYS A 24 4.95 4.78 -14.95
CA LYS A 24 3.71 4.09 -15.37
C LYS A 24 3.97 2.66 -15.84
N GLU A 25 5.03 2.50 -16.62
CA GLU A 25 5.51 1.25 -17.20
C GLU A 25 5.91 0.20 -16.15
N ALA A 26 6.26 0.61 -14.93
CA ALA A 26 6.61 -0.31 -13.86
C ALA A 26 5.38 -0.96 -13.19
N TRP A 27 4.19 -0.38 -13.34
CA TRP A 27 2.98 -0.87 -12.65
C TRP A 27 2.43 -2.17 -13.23
N ARG A 28 2.58 -2.38 -14.54
CA ARG A 28 2.15 -3.61 -15.19
C ARG A 28 2.94 -4.84 -14.68
N PRO A 29 4.28 -4.88 -14.75
CA PRO A 29 5.03 -6.02 -14.23
C PRO A 29 4.87 -6.18 -12.72
N LEU A 30 4.69 -5.09 -11.97
CA LEU A 30 4.40 -5.14 -10.53
C LEU A 30 3.07 -5.86 -10.22
N MET A 31 2.05 -5.70 -11.08
CA MET A 31 0.74 -6.34 -10.93
C MET A 31 0.64 -7.73 -11.57
N GLU A 32 1.46 -8.02 -12.58
CA GLU A 32 1.53 -9.30 -13.29
C GLU A 32 2.52 -10.28 -12.65
N GLY A 33 3.45 -9.80 -11.82
CA GLY A 33 4.36 -10.61 -11.01
C GLY A 33 3.60 -11.57 -10.10
N ASP A 34 4.26 -12.64 -9.67
CA ASP A 34 3.64 -13.79 -8.98
C ASP A 34 2.80 -13.35 -7.77
N THR A 35 1.48 -13.27 -7.98
CA THR A 35 0.48 -12.89 -6.97
C THR A 35 0.01 -14.10 -6.14
N THR A 36 0.75 -15.22 -6.16
CA THR A 36 0.46 -16.44 -5.37
C THR A 36 0.42 -16.20 -3.87
N VAL A 37 0.90 -15.05 -3.39
CA VAL A 37 0.45 -14.51 -2.10
C VAL A 37 -1.01 -14.06 -2.27
N GLN A 38 -1.93 -15.04 -2.19
CA GLN A 38 -3.33 -14.77 -1.87
C GLN A 38 -3.31 -13.93 -0.60
N GLU A 39 -3.59 -12.64 -0.73
CA GLU A 39 -3.77 -11.72 0.39
C GLU A 39 -4.71 -12.41 1.37
N ARG A 40 -4.17 -12.96 2.46
CA ARG A 40 -4.99 -13.75 3.38
C ARG A 40 -6.06 -12.81 3.89
N PRO A 41 -7.36 -13.09 3.70
CA PRO A 41 -8.42 -12.20 4.15
C PRO A 41 -8.32 -11.85 5.65
N ALA A 42 -7.69 -12.74 6.44
CA ALA A 42 -7.35 -12.52 7.84
C ALA A 42 -6.33 -11.38 8.07
N ALA A 43 -5.30 -11.26 7.22
CA ALA A 43 -4.31 -10.18 7.31
C ALA A 43 -4.98 -8.83 7.09
N VAL A 44 -5.75 -8.71 6.00
CA VAL A 44 -6.54 -7.51 5.68
C VAL A 44 -7.56 -7.19 6.79
N LYS A 45 -8.27 -8.20 7.31
CA LYS A 45 -9.25 -8.02 8.39
C LYS A 45 -8.58 -7.60 9.72
N ALA A 46 -7.39 -8.09 10.03
CA ALA A 46 -6.63 -7.72 11.23
C ALA A 46 -6.15 -6.26 11.18
N THR A 47 -5.73 -5.77 10.02
CA THR A 47 -5.29 -4.36 9.83
C THR A 47 -6.40 -3.36 10.15
N VAL A 48 -7.67 -3.78 9.99
CA VAL A 48 -8.85 -2.91 10.12
C VAL A 48 -9.28 -2.67 11.57
N GLY A 49 -9.03 -3.62 12.48
CA GLY A 49 -9.63 -3.62 13.82
C GLY A 49 -8.93 -2.76 14.88
N ALA A 50 -7.63 -2.52 14.73
CA ALA A 50 -6.80 -1.90 15.77
C ALA A 50 -6.46 -0.41 15.52
N MET A 51 -6.88 0.15 14.39
CA MET A 51 -6.65 1.54 14.01
C MET A 51 -7.88 2.40 14.24
N SER A 52 -7.69 3.68 14.62
CA SER A 52 -8.83 4.61 14.70
C SER A 52 -9.43 4.83 13.31
N ALA A 53 -10.76 4.96 13.23
CA ALA A 53 -11.47 5.17 11.97
C ALA A 53 -10.97 6.43 11.22
N ALA A 54 -10.60 7.49 11.96
CA ALA A 54 -10.09 8.73 11.40
C ALA A 54 -8.73 8.54 10.71
N VAL A 55 -7.76 7.90 11.38
CA VAL A 55 -6.44 7.64 10.78
C VAL A 55 -6.60 6.68 9.61
N ARG A 56 -7.48 5.68 9.72
CA ARG A 56 -7.75 4.72 8.63
C ARG A 56 -8.32 5.40 7.40
N GLY A 57 -9.30 6.27 7.58
CA GLY A 57 -9.85 7.06 6.48
C GLY A 57 -8.81 7.98 5.84
N ALA A 58 -7.96 8.62 6.64
CA ALA A 58 -6.90 9.50 6.13
C ALA A 58 -5.86 8.75 5.30
N VAL A 59 -5.39 7.59 5.76
CA VAL A 59 -4.37 6.77 5.08
C VAL A 59 -4.94 6.06 3.84
N ASP A 60 -6.14 5.47 3.93
CA ASP A 60 -6.83 4.88 2.77
C ASP A 60 -7.01 5.90 1.65
N LYS A 61 -7.52 7.10 1.99
CA LYS A 61 -7.67 8.19 1.03
C LYS A 61 -6.32 8.58 0.42
N ALA A 62 -5.30 8.77 1.25
CA ALA A 62 -3.98 9.19 0.78
C ALA A 62 -3.33 8.17 -0.16
N GLY A 63 -3.48 6.87 0.11
CA GLY A 63 -3.04 5.79 -0.77
C GLY A 63 -3.74 5.82 -2.13
N ARG A 64 -5.07 5.95 -2.13
CA ARG A 64 -5.86 6.06 -3.36
C ARG A 64 -5.52 7.29 -4.18
N ASP A 65 -5.36 8.44 -3.51
CA ASP A 65 -4.98 9.70 -4.17
C ASP A 65 -3.57 9.60 -4.77
N ALA A 66 -2.61 9.02 -4.05
CA ALA A 66 -1.24 8.81 -4.55
C ALA A 66 -1.26 7.94 -5.82
N PHE A 67 -1.96 6.81 -5.79
CA PHE A 67 -2.08 5.95 -6.97
C PHE A 67 -2.81 6.66 -8.13
N ALA A 68 -3.89 7.39 -7.84
CA ALA A 68 -4.63 8.12 -8.88
C ALA A 68 -3.76 9.18 -9.58
N SER A 69 -2.85 9.82 -8.84
CA SER A 69 -1.97 10.87 -9.38
C SER A 69 -0.98 10.38 -10.43
N ILE A 70 -0.69 9.08 -10.47
CA ILE A 70 0.14 8.45 -11.50
C ILE A 70 -0.51 8.62 -12.88
N GLY A 71 -1.85 8.63 -12.94
CA GLY A 71 -2.59 8.82 -14.20
C GLY A 71 -2.50 7.61 -15.15
N LEU A 72 -2.56 6.40 -14.60
CA LEU A 72 -2.63 5.15 -15.39
C LEU A 72 -3.94 5.07 -16.18
N THR A 73 -3.82 4.75 -17.46
CA THR A 73 -4.90 4.52 -18.40
C THR A 73 -5.14 3.03 -18.62
N ASN A 74 -6.09 2.65 -19.49
CA ASN A 74 -6.28 1.24 -19.86
C ASN A 74 -5.12 0.71 -20.72
N ASP A 75 -4.43 1.59 -21.45
CA ASP A 75 -3.29 1.21 -22.28
C ASP A 75 -2.06 0.85 -21.43
N ASP A 76 -1.95 1.46 -20.25
CA ASP A 76 -0.91 1.15 -19.26
C ASP A 76 -1.24 -0.12 -18.48
N LEU A 77 -2.49 -0.22 -18.00
CA LEU A 77 -2.96 -1.31 -17.15
C LEU A 77 -4.48 -1.49 -17.26
N ASP A 78 -4.91 -2.73 -17.54
CA ASP A 78 -6.32 -3.08 -17.63
C ASP A 78 -7.12 -2.68 -16.38
N ARG A 79 -8.42 -2.42 -16.55
CA ARG A 79 -9.29 -1.89 -15.49
C ARG A 79 -9.26 -2.71 -14.20
N ARG A 80 -9.27 -4.05 -14.30
CA ARG A 80 -9.30 -4.94 -13.13
C ARG A 80 -7.95 -4.94 -12.39
N PRO A 81 -6.80 -5.21 -13.04
CA PRO A 81 -5.49 -5.04 -12.43
C PRO A 81 -5.25 -3.64 -11.85
N ARG A 82 -5.71 -2.57 -12.52
CA ARG A 82 -5.61 -1.19 -12.00
C ARG A 82 -6.40 -0.96 -10.71
N THR A 83 -7.58 -1.56 -10.60
CA THR A 83 -8.37 -1.50 -9.36
C THR A 83 -7.66 -2.24 -8.23
N ASN A 84 -7.13 -3.44 -8.52
CA ASN A 84 -6.35 -4.21 -7.56
C ASN A 84 -5.08 -3.46 -7.10
N ALA A 85 -4.36 -2.81 -8.02
CA ALA A 85 -3.18 -2.01 -7.71
C ALA A 85 -3.51 -0.87 -6.74
N ARG A 86 -4.59 -0.13 -7.01
CA ARG A 86 -5.07 0.95 -6.13
C ARG A 86 -5.37 0.43 -4.73
N ASP A 87 -6.08 -0.69 -4.63
CA ASP A 87 -6.51 -1.25 -3.36
C ASP A 87 -5.31 -1.83 -2.58
N ARG A 88 -4.31 -2.38 -3.27
CA ARG A 88 -3.01 -2.79 -2.70
C ARG A 88 -2.21 -1.63 -2.13
N VAL A 89 -2.08 -0.53 -2.88
CA VAL A 89 -1.41 0.69 -2.40
C VAL A 89 -2.08 1.21 -1.13
N ALA A 90 -3.41 1.30 -1.12
CA ALA A 90 -4.16 1.73 0.06
C ALA A 90 -3.92 0.80 1.25
N THR A 91 -3.94 -0.52 1.02
CA THR A 91 -3.72 -1.53 2.07
C THR A 91 -2.30 -1.50 2.62
N ALA A 92 -1.28 -1.36 1.77
CA ALA A 92 0.11 -1.22 2.19
C ALA A 92 0.34 0.06 3.00
N ALA A 93 -0.25 1.18 2.59
CA ALA A 93 -0.18 2.42 3.37
C ALA A 93 -0.79 2.24 4.78
N ILE A 94 -1.92 1.51 4.90
CA ILE A 94 -2.51 1.18 6.20
C ILE A 94 -1.59 0.23 7.00
N ALA A 95 -0.99 -0.77 6.36
CA ALA A 95 -0.05 -1.68 7.02
C ALA A 95 1.16 -0.93 7.61
N LEU A 96 1.72 0.03 6.86
CA LEU A 96 2.78 0.91 7.34
C LEU A 96 2.30 1.82 8.49
N ALA A 97 1.10 2.38 8.39
CA ALA A 97 0.52 3.22 9.46
C ALA A 97 0.29 2.44 10.76
N MET A 98 0.02 1.14 10.64
CA MET A 98 -0.11 0.21 11.78
C MET A 98 1.23 -0.15 12.41
N GLY A 99 2.29 -0.24 11.60
CA GLY A 99 3.65 -0.56 12.04
C GLY A 99 3.70 -1.79 12.95
N ASP A 100 4.20 -1.59 14.17
CA ASP A 100 4.36 -2.59 15.23
C ASP A 100 3.06 -3.22 15.73
N LYS A 101 1.90 -2.62 15.46
CA LYS A 101 0.60 -3.19 15.84
C LYS A 101 0.11 -4.27 14.88
N LEU A 102 0.73 -4.40 13.72
CA LEU A 102 0.42 -5.45 12.76
C LEU A 102 1.34 -6.65 13.02
N ALA A 103 0.76 -7.85 13.07
CA ALA A 103 1.55 -9.08 13.19
C ALA A 103 2.60 -9.17 12.05
N PRO A 104 3.87 -9.55 12.34
CA PRO A 104 4.93 -9.57 11.34
C PRO A 104 4.58 -10.35 10.07
N GLU A 105 3.88 -11.48 10.21
CA GLU A 105 3.48 -12.33 9.09
C GLU A 105 2.44 -11.63 8.20
N HIS A 106 1.53 -10.86 8.79
CA HIS A 106 0.57 -10.05 8.04
C HIS A 106 1.24 -8.88 7.34
N ARG A 107 2.22 -8.26 8.00
CA ARG A 107 3.00 -7.17 7.42
C ARG A 107 3.80 -7.65 6.22
N GLU A 108 4.51 -8.77 6.35
CA GLU A 108 5.26 -9.38 5.25
C GLU A 108 4.34 -9.65 4.06
N VAL A 109 3.20 -10.30 4.28
CA VAL A 109 2.22 -10.59 3.22
C VAL A 109 1.72 -9.32 2.51
N LEU A 110 1.41 -8.26 3.24
CA LEU A 110 0.84 -7.03 2.67
C LEU A 110 1.87 -6.15 1.97
N LEU A 111 3.15 -6.24 2.36
CA LEU A 111 4.22 -5.41 1.82
C LEU A 111 5.10 -6.13 0.79
N ARG A 112 5.05 -7.47 0.73
CA ARG A 112 5.91 -8.31 -0.13
C ARG A 112 5.93 -7.83 -1.57
N VAL A 113 4.78 -7.54 -2.18
CA VAL A 113 4.71 -7.09 -3.58
C VAL A 113 5.50 -5.79 -3.82
N PHE A 114 5.53 -4.88 -2.85
CA PHE A 114 6.26 -3.63 -2.95
C PHE A 114 7.75 -3.83 -2.66
N VAL A 115 8.08 -4.71 -1.71
CA VAL A 115 9.48 -5.13 -1.44
C VAL A 115 10.10 -5.77 -2.68
N ASP A 116 9.40 -6.72 -3.29
CA ASP A 116 9.87 -7.44 -4.49
C ASP A 116 9.97 -6.49 -5.71
N ALA A 117 9.16 -5.44 -5.73
CA ALA A 117 9.24 -4.36 -6.71
C ALA A 117 10.33 -3.32 -6.41
N GLY A 118 11.08 -3.48 -5.31
CA GLY A 118 12.21 -2.62 -4.94
C GLY A 118 11.84 -1.33 -4.20
N PHE A 119 10.63 -1.23 -3.64
CA PHE A 119 10.26 -0.09 -2.80
C PHE A 119 11.08 -0.09 -1.51
N THR A 120 11.87 0.96 -1.31
CA THR A 120 12.77 1.07 -0.16
C THR A 120 12.02 1.48 1.11
N SER A 121 10.96 2.26 0.96
CA SER A 121 10.09 2.73 2.05
C SER A 121 9.44 1.60 2.86
N VAL A 122 9.29 0.40 2.28
CA VAL A 122 8.67 -0.76 2.92
C VAL A 122 9.69 -1.78 3.46
N SER A 123 10.97 -1.67 3.08
CA SER A 123 11.99 -2.71 3.31
C SER A 123 12.74 -2.60 4.65
N GLY A 124 12.59 -1.49 5.38
CA GLY A 124 13.35 -1.20 6.60
C GLY A 124 12.50 -0.92 7.84
N SER A 125 11.22 -1.32 7.85
CA SER A 125 10.27 -0.90 8.88
C SER A 125 9.65 -2.05 9.65
#